data_AF-A0A956PDQ9-F1
#
_entry.id   AF-A0A956PDQ9-F1
#
_cell.length_a   1.000
_cell.length_b   1.000
_cell.length_c   1.000
_cell.angle_alpha   90.00
_cell.angle_beta   90.00
_cell.angle_gamma   90.00
#
_symmetry.space_group_name_H-M   'P 1'
#
loop_
_entity.id
_entity.type
_entity.pdbx_description
1 polymer ?
#
loop_
_entity_poly.entity_id
_entity_poly.type
_entity_poly.pdbx_seq_one_letter_code
_entity_poly.pdbx_strand_id
1 'polypeptide(L)'
;MENDVQALFLGPKSENRKFFKEMLNFVIDEHIHWRRDFHPSDHPITSIAERRSVPHEETLMRTEEALLELSSKLKSGSIPAFSPRYLGHMLSDTLMAANLGYLATILYNPNNCSYDASSASTPLELEVGSQLAVLFGYDPETAWGHLCSGGTVANYEGLWVARNLKSLAYAVRKERPELMKGLSGLERANLPVSRLLDILSQVKREGDLALIRQATAQYKGAQISKGKLIVPQSKHYSWVKAVDILGLGQESLLPIPVGNDFRMDIDVFKAKVEKCIANGEPILGVVAVVGTTEVGAVDDIHQVVEFRELMEQRYGAGFYLHLDAAYGGYARSIFLDDEYRFLKLGEVISRLESTRVMNRDVQWPTPEVYKAFKAMRHADSVTVDPHKLGYVPYAAGGIVMKDRRILDLISYFASYVFEDDDMEPAKLGAFVMEGSRPGASAASVWMAHRVLPLNNSGYGRLIGHSIDGAQRLFLALEELGSLEVEGVIFRITCLSRPDLNVIDFLLSHCDNRVLAETNRLNRFLYDRCSYRSGPVYLEDFILSKTVLSRQDYDEAVRGILKRLDIPDSEWTQTSELFVLRSCMMTPYLTSNQTFDEYWSKFCKALTRHLKQYLIESGFIRHS
;
A
#
# COMPACT_ATOMS: atom_id res chain seq x y z
N MET A 1 -15.23 -13.32 19.87
CA MET A 1 -16.19 -13.81 18.85
C MET A 1 -15.42 -13.97 17.56
N GLU A 2 -15.65 -15.06 16.85
CA GLU A 2 -14.90 -15.35 15.62
C GLU A 2 -15.52 -14.57 14.45
N ASN A 3 -14.75 -13.72 13.77
CA ASN A 3 -15.24 -12.92 12.65
C ASN A 3 -15.39 -13.79 11.39
N ASP A 4 -16.62 -13.88 10.86
CA ASP A 4 -16.90 -14.48 9.56
C ASP A 4 -16.54 -13.49 8.44
N VAL A 5 -15.51 -13.83 7.66
CA VAL A 5 -15.01 -12.98 6.58
C VAL A 5 -16.05 -12.77 5.48
N GLN A 6 -16.96 -13.73 5.27
CA GLN A 6 -18.01 -13.61 4.24
C GLN A 6 -19.05 -12.54 4.59
N ALA A 7 -19.28 -12.29 5.89
CA ALA A 7 -20.22 -11.28 6.38
C ALA A 7 -19.68 -9.84 6.28
N LEU A 8 -18.41 -9.65 5.92
CA LEU A 8 -17.76 -8.33 5.87
C LEU A 8 -18.03 -7.56 4.57
N PHE A 9 -18.47 -8.25 3.52
CA PHE A 9 -18.59 -7.72 2.16
C PHE A 9 -20.04 -7.77 1.68
N LEU A 10 -20.37 -6.98 0.65
CA LEU A 10 -21.69 -7.08 0.01
C LEU A 10 -21.85 -8.47 -0.63
N GLY A 11 -20.75 -8.99 -1.16
CA GLY A 11 -20.59 -10.35 -1.66
C GLY A 11 -20.66 -10.42 -3.19
N PRO A 12 -20.05 -11.45 -3.82
CA PRO A 12 -19.96 -11.57 -5.27
C PRO A 12 -21.30 -11.58 -6.02
N LYS A 13 -22.38 -11.98 -5.33
CA LYS A 13 -23.77 -11.99 -5.83
C LYS A 13 -24.70 -11.12 -5.00
N SER A 14 -24.13 -10.20 -4.21
CA SER A 14 -24.87 -9.36 -3.28
C SER A 14 -25.70 -10.17 -2.28
N GLU A 15 -25.08 -11.20 -1.73
CA GLU A 15 -25.63 -12.12 -0.73
C GLU A 15 -26.10 -11.34 0.51
N ASN A 16 -25.32 -10.33 0.92
CA ASN A 16 -25.57 -9.52 2.11
C ASN A 16 -26.39 -8.23 1.83
N ARG A 17 -27.01 -8.11 0.65
CA ARG A 17 -27.74 -6.90 0.22
C ARG A 17 -28.83 -6.45 1.18
N LYS A 18 -29.51 -7.39 1.87
CA LYS A 18 -30.60 -7.06 2.79
C LYS A 18 -30.06 -6.22 3.95
N PHE A 19 -29.05 -6.74 4.63
CA PHE A 19 -28.39 -6.06 5.74
C PHE A 19 -27.80 -4.71 5.29
N PHE A 20 -27.08 -4.67 4.16
CA PHE A 20 -26.49 -3.44 3.67
C PHE A 20 -27.53 -2.35 3.41
N LYS A 21 -28.66 -2.68 2.78
CA LYS A 21 -29.76 -1.73 2.53
C LYS A 21 -30.42 -1.24 3.83
N GLU A 22 -30.63 -2.15 4.79
CA GLU A 22 -31.20 -1.79 6.10
C GLU A 22 -30.31 -0.79 6.83
N MET A 23 -29.00 -1.04 6.87
CA MET A 23 -28.03 -0.13 7.50
C MET A 23 -27.87 1.18 6.73
N LEU A 24 -27.95 1.15 5.40
CA LEU A 24 -27.92 2.37 4.59
C LEU A 24 -29.14 3.26 4.86
N ASN A 25 -30.33 2.68 4.93
CA ASN A 25 -31.54 3.42 5.30
C ASN A 25 -31.41 4.00 6.71
N PHE A 26 -30.92 3.19 7.67
CA PHE A 26 -30.70 3.65 9.04
C PHE A 26 -29.81 4.91 9.09
N VAL A 27 -28.64 4.92 8.43
CA VAL A 27 -27.75 6.09 8.48
C VAL A 27 -28.34 7.32 7.77
N ILE A 28 -29.14 7.12 6.72
CA ILE A 28 -29.84 8.20 6.03
C ILE A 28 -30.94 8.78 6.93
N ASP A 29 -31.74 7.93 7.58
CA ASP A 29 -32.83 8.33 8.46
C ASP A 29 -32.30 9.07 9.68
N GLU A 30 -31.19 8.62 10.28
CA GLU A 30 -30.53 9.32 11.40
C GLU A 30 -30.12 10.74 11.02
N HIS A 31 -29.56 10.94 9.83
CA HIS A 31 -29.19 12.27 9.36
C HIS A 31 -30.40 13.16 9.04
N ILE A 32 -31.47 12.58 8.48
CA ILE A 32 -32.73 13.29 8.24
C ILE A 32 -33.33 13.77 9.56
N HIS A 33 -33.38 12.90 10.58
CA HIS A 33 -33.85 13.25 11.91
C HIS A 33 -32.99 14.33 12.55
N TRP A 34 -31.66 14.20 12.49
CA TRP A 34 -30.75 15.21 13.01
C TRP A 34 -31.01 16.60 12.38
N ARG A 35 -31.15 16.69 11.05
CA ARG A 35 -31.45 17.98 10.39
C ARG A 35 -32.79 18.57 10.80
N ARG A 36 -33.82 17.73 10.96
CA ARG A 36 -35.15 18.18 11.37
C ARG A 36 -35.17 18.67 12.82
N ASP A 37 -34.44 18.01 13.69
CA ASP A 37 -34.56 18.16 15.14
C ASP A 37 -33.44 19.03 15.76
N PHE A 38 -32.44 19.47 14.99
CA PHE A 38 -31.33 20.33 15.47
C PHE A 38 -31.83 21.68 16.01
N HIS A 39 -32.75 22.32 15.30
CA HIS A 39 -33.48 23.51 15.74
C HIS A 39 -34.99 23.34 15.48
N PRO A 40 -35.73 22.72 16.43
CA PRO A 40 -37.12 22.32 16.21
C PRO A 40 -38.09 23.48 15.95
N SER A 41 -37.72 24.71 16.31
CA SER A 41 -38.50 25.92 16.06
C SER A 41 -38.43 26.40 14.61
N ASP A 42 -37.43 25.96 13.85
CA ASP A 42 -37.21 26.44 12.50
C ASP A 42 -38.23 25.81 11.54
N HIS A 43 -38.95 26.67 10.82
CA HIS A 43 -39.85 26.21 9.78
C HIS A 43 -39.07 25.74 8.54
N PRO A 44 -39.58 24.75 7.79
CA PRO A 44 -38.98 24.39 6.50
C PRO A 44 -38.84 25.60 5.58
N ILE A 45 -37.61 25.86 5.11
CA ILE A 45 -37.30 27.01 4.23
C ILE A 45 -38.08 26.92 2.92
N THR A 46 -38.22 25.71 2.35
CA THR A 46 -39.00 25.48 1.13
C THR A 46 -40.44 25.12 1.48
N SER A 47 -41.38 25.96 1.02
CA SER A 47 -42.80 25.78 1.25
C SER A 47 -43.38 24.55 0.53
N ILE A 48 -44.58 24.12 0.90
CA ILE A 48 -45.29 23.03 0.21
C ILE A 48 -45.64 23.44 -1.23
N ALA A 49 -46.00 24.70 -1.47
CA ALA A 49 -46.33 25.20 -2.80
C ALA A 49 -45.11 25.17 -3.74
N GLU A 50 -43.94 25.59 -3.25
CA GLU A 50 -42.68 25.51 -4.02
C GLU A 50 -42.29 24.08 -4.32
N ARG A 51 -42.41 23.16 -3.34
CA ARG A 51 -42.13 21.73 -3.54
C ARG A 51 -43.03 21.03 -4.56
N ARG A 52 -44.24 21.57 -4.79
CA ARG A 52 -45.21 21.10 -5.79
C ARG A 52 -45.21 21.94 -7.07
N SER A 53 -44.27 22.87 -7.19
CA SER A 53 -44.15 23.68 -8.40
C SER A 53 -43.51 22.86 -9.52
N VAL A 54 -43.94 23.12 -10.76
CA VAL A 54 -43.40 22.45 -11.95
C VAL A 54 -41.86 22.55 -12.01
N PRO A 55 -41.21 23.73 -11.79
CA PRO A 55 -39.75 23.81 -11.81
C PRO A 55 -39.05 22.95 -10.75
N HIS A 56 -39.68 22.74 -9.59
CA HIS A 56 -39.14 21.90 -8.53
C HIS A 56 -39.20 20.42 -8.93
N GLU A 57 -40.37 19.95 -9.38
CA GLU A 57 -40.56 18.57 -9.85
C GLU A 57 -39.66 18.25 -11.04
N GLU A 58 -39.56 19.14 -12.04
CA GLU A 58 -38.65 18.98 -13.18
C GLU A 58 -37.18 18.89 -12.75
N THR A 59 -36.77 19.57 -11.68
CA THR A 59 -35.41 19.49 -11.16
C THR A 59 -35.12 18.16 -10.47
N LEU A 60 -36.09 17.61 -9.73
CA LEU A 60 -35.99 16.27 -9.15
C LEU A 60 -35.94 15.20 -10.24
N MET A 61 -36.77 15.32 -11.28
CA MET A 61 -36.76 14.41 -12.44
C MET A 61 -35.39 14.43 -13.15
N ARG A 62 -34.81 15.61 -13.41
CA ARG A 62 -33.46 15.72 -14.00
C ARG A 62 -32.39 15.03 -13.16
N THR A 63 -32.53 15.06 -11.83
CA THR A 63 -31.60 14.38 -10.92
C THR A 63 -31.73 12.86 -11.03
N GLU A 64 -32.96 12.35 -11.11
CA GLU A 64 -33.24 10.92 -11.31
C GLU A 64 -32.71 10.42 -12.66
N GLU A 65 -32.97 11.15 -13.75
CA GLU A 65 -32.45 10.84 -15.09
C GLU A 65 -30.92 10.80 -15.12
N ALA A 66 -30.26 11.80 -14.53
CA ALA A 66 -28.80 11.84 -14.44
C ALA A 66 -28.25 10.67 -13.61
N LEU A 67 -28.91 10.28 -12.53
CA LEU A 67 -28.51 9.13 -11.71
C LEU A 67 -28.67 7.80 -12.46
N LEU A 68 -29.75 7.64 -13.25
CA LEU A 68 -29.95 6.48 -14.11
C LEU A 68 -28.87 6.38 -15.18
N GLU A 69 -28.52 7.50 -15.81
CA GLU A 69 -27.44 7.58 -16.80
C GLU A 69 -26.08 7.20 -16.17
N LEU A 70 -25.74 7.77 -15.01
CA LEU A 70 -24.53 7.44 -14.28
C LEU A 70 -24.49 5.95 -13.90
N SER A 71 -25.59 5.40 -13.38
CA SER A 71 -25.71 3.99 -13.02
C SER A 71 -25.46 3.07 -14.22
N SER A 72 -26.00 3.42 -15.39
CA SER A 72 -25.80 2.68 -16.64
C SER A 72 -24.34 2.70 -17.10
N LYS A 73 -23.70 3.87 -17.08
CA LYS A 73 -22.27 4.03 -17.43
C LYS A 73 -21.37 3.22 -16.49
N LEU A 74 -21.64 3.26 -15.19
CA LEU A 74 -20.87 2.48 -14.22
C LEU A 74 -21.02 0.98 -14.44
N LYS A 75 -22.24 0.47 -14.64
CA LYS A 75 -22.47 -0.98 -14.90
C LYS A 75 -21.78 -1.47 -16.18
N SER A 76 -21.71 -0.64 -17.21
CA SER A 76 -21.12 -1.02 -18.51
C SER A 76 -19.60 -0.85 -18.57
N GLY A 77 -19.03 0.10 -17.83
CA GLY A 77 -17.60 0.43 -17.87
C GLY A 77 -16.76 -0.04 -16.69
N SER A 78 -17.38 -0.52 -15.59
CA SER A 78 -16.62 -0.90 -14.39
C SER A 78 -16.07 -2.32 -14.45
N ILE A 79 -14.93 -2.50 -13.79
CA ILE A 79 -14.33 -3.81 -13.54
C ILE A 79 -15.07 -4.48 -12.36
N PRO A 80 -15.49 -5.75 -12.45
CA PRO A 80 -16.21 -6.47 -11.42
C PRO A 80 -15.25 -7.00 -10.36
N ALA A 81 -14.59 -6.10 -9.63
CA ALA A 81 -13.62 -6.43 -8.58
C ALA A 81 -14.24 -7.26 -7.42
N PHE A 82 -15.57 -7.31 -7.33
CA PHE A 82 -16.31 -8.16 -6.41
C PHE A 82 -16.31 -9.65 -6.80
N SER A 83 -16.01 -9.98 -8.06
CA SER A 83 -16.04 -11.36 -8.54
C SER A 83 -14.74 -12.08 -8.18
N PRO A 84 -14.78 -13.34 -7.69
CA PRO A 84 -13.57 -14.15 -7.51
C PRO A 84 -12.86 -14.49 -8.83
N ARG A 85 -13.48 -14.23 -9.99
CA ARG A 85 -12.83 -14.33 -11.31
C ARG A 85 -11.88 -13.15 -11.59
N TYR A 86 -12.01 -12.06 -10.84
CA TYR A 86 -11.09 -10.95 -10.91
C TYR A 86 -9.87 -11.22 -10.02
N LEU A 87 -8.73 -11.43 -10.67
CA LEU A 87 -7.42 -11.63 -10.06
C LEU A 87 -6.43 -10.59 -10.62
N GLY A 88 -6.92 -9.39 -10.97
CA GLY A 88 -6.18 -8.40 -11.74
C GLY A 88 -5.23 -7.55 -10.91
N HIS A 89 -5.58 -6.27 -10.77
CA HIS A 89 -4.80 -5.29 -10.01
C HIS A 89 -5.13 -5.36 -8.50
N MET A 90 -4.46 -4.50 -7.71
CA MET A 90 -4.70 -4.29 -6.28
C MET A 90 -6.06 -3.61 -6.04
N LEU A 91 -7.14 -4.30 -6.40
CA LEU A 91 -8.53 -3.86 -6.35
C LEU A 91 -9.40 -5.05 -5.97
N SER A 92 -10.35 -4.85 -5.06
CA SER A 92 -11.29 -5.88 -4.61
C SER A 92 -12.63 -5.26 -4.25
N ASP A 93 -13.58 -6.10 -3.86
CA ASP A 93 -14.71 -5.65 -3.05
C ASP A 93 -14.20 -4.95 -1.78
N THR A 94 -14.97 -3.99 -1.27
CA THR A 94 -14.62 -3.20 -0.08
C THR A 94 -15.50 -3.61 1.10
N LEU A 95 -15.00 -3.38 2.32
CA LEU A 95 -15.74 -3.71 3.53
C LEU A 95 -17.04 -2.92 3.59
N MET A 96 -18.16 -3.61 3.86
CA MET A 96 -19.46 -2.96 4.05
C MET A 96 -19.41 -1.91 5.16
N ALA A 97 -18.68 -2.19 6.24
CA ALA A 97 -18.47 -1.25 7.34
C ALA A 97 -17.78 0.04 6.87
N ALA A 98 -16.74 -0.07 6.04
CA ALA A 98 -16.05 1.08 5.48
C ALA A 98 -16.96 1.88 4.54
N ASN A 99 -17.74 1.19 3.68
CA ASN A 99 -18.71 1.81 2.77
C ASN A 99 -19.78 2.58 3.55
N LEU A 100 -20.37 1.96 4.58
CA LEU A 100 -21.40 2.58 5.43
C LEU A 100 -20.83 3.76 6.21
N GLY A 101 -19.62 3.65 6.77
CA GLY A 101 -18.95 4.77 7.46
C GLY A 101 -18.72 5.97 6.56
N TYR A 102 -18.29 5.72 5.32
CA TYR A 102 -18.11 6.77 4.32
C TYR A 102 -19.46 7.45 4.01
N LEU A 103 -20.47 6.66 3.61
CA LEU A 103 -21.79 7.14 3.21
C LEU A 103 -22.54 7.86 4.34
N ALA A 104 -22.41 7.40 5.59
CA ALA A 104 -22.98 8.08 6.75
C ALA A 104 -22.39 9.48 6.95
N THR A 105 -21.13 9.68 6.58
CA THR A 105 -20.38 10.91 6.88
C THR A 105 -20.46 11.94 5.76
N ILE A 106 -20.70 11.54 4.50
CA ILE A 106 -20.75 12.50 3.37
C ILE A 106 -21.84 13.56 3.57
N LEU A 107 -22.94 13.22 4.26
CA LEU A 107 -24.08 14.11 4.45
C LEU A 107 -23.79 15.23 5.48
N TYR A 108 -22.77 15.04 6.32
CA TYR A 108 -22.20 16.05 7.21
C TYR A 108 -21.07 16.84 6.53
N ASN A 109 -20.41 16.25 5.53
CA ASN A 109 -19.32 16.85 4.74
C ASN A 109 -18.20 17.53 5.58
N PRO A 110 -17.67 16.88 6.63
CA PRO A 110 -16.68 17.51 7.49
C PRO A 110 -15.31 17.63 6.79
N ASN A 111 -14.60 18.72 7.09
CA ASN A 111 -13.24 18.96 6.59
C ASN A 111 -12.21 18.80 7.72
N ASN A 112 -11.49 17.67 7.73
CA ASN A 112 -10.49 17.32 8.75
C ASN A 112 -9.22 18.19 8.73
N CYS A 113 -9.14 19.21 7.87
CA CYS A 113 -8.06 20.20 7.92
C CYS A 113 -8.23 21.18 9.10
N SER A 114 -9.48 21.49 9.48
CA SER A 114 -9.80 22.42 10.56
C SER A 114 -10.79 21.77 11.52
N TYR A 115 -10.50 21.83 12.82
CA TYR A 115 -11.28 21.14 13.84
C TYR A 115 -12.71 21.68 13.98
N ASP A 116 -12.91 22.99 13.84
CA ASP A 116 -14.26 23.60 13.89
C ASP A 116 -15.19 23.08 12.80
N ALA A 117 -14.62 22.70 11.65
CA ALA A 117 -15.36 22.11 10.53
C ALA A 117 -15.52 20.58 10.63
N SER A 118 -14.99 19.94 11.68
CA SER A 118 -14.84 18.48 11.75
C SER A 118 -14.68 17.91 13.16
N SER A 119 -15.28 18.54 14.17
CA SER A 119 -15.11 18.19 15.58
C SER A 119 -15.46 16.73 15.91
N ALA A 120 -16.32 16.10 15.11
CA ALA A 120 -16.63 14.67 15.20
C ALA A 120 -15.64 13.77 14.46
N SER A 121 -15.15 14.16 13.27
CA SER A 121 -14.35 13.28 12.40
C SER A 121 -12.83 13.47 12.53
N THR A 122 -12.36 14.59 13.06
CA THR A 122 -10.94 14.78 13.39
C THR A 122 -10.48 13.83 14.51
N PRO A 123 -11.21 13.66 15.62
CA PRO A 123 -10.85 12.67 16.64
C PRO A 123 -10.81 11.23 16.10
N LEU A 124 -11.73 10.85 15.20
CA LEU A 124 -11.72 9.54 14.57
C LEU A 124 -10.42 9.29 13.80
N GLU A 125 -9.89 10.32 13.16
CA GLU A 125 -8.64 10.19 12.44
C GLU A 125 -7.42 10.06 13.35
N LEU A 126 -7.36 10.84 14.44
CA LEU A 126 -6.29 10.69 15.42
C LEU A 126 -6.31 9.30 16.07
N GLU A 127 -7.51 8.75 16.30
CA GLU A 127 -7.66 7.37 16.75
C GLU A 127 -7.14 6.39 15.68
N VAL A 128 -7.49 6.58 14.40
CA VAL A 128 -6.96 5.76 13.31
C VAL A 128 -5.42 5.85 13.24
N GLY A 129 -4.85 7.05 13.38
CA GLY A 129 -3.40 7.26 13.44
C GLY A 129 -2.75 6.47 14.59
N SER A 130 -3.38 6.49 15.76
CA SER A 130 -2.94 5.74 16.95
C SER A 130 -3.05 4.23 16.75
N GLN A 131 -4.15 3.77 16.15
CA GLN A 131 -4.36 2.35 15.80
C GLN A 131 -3.28 1.87 14.81
N LEU A 132 -2.95 2.68 13.80
CA LEU A 132 -1.87 2.36 12.86
C LEU A 132 -0.49 2.39 13.53
N ALA A 133 -0.24 3.30 14.49
CA ALA A 133 0.98 3.28 15.31
C ALA A 133 1.14 1.98 16.09
N VAL A 134 0.08 1.51 16.75
CA VAL A 134 0.06 0.21 17.44
C VAL A 134 0.29 -0.94 16.44
N LEU A 135 -0.35 -0.89 15.26
CA LEU A 135 -0.14 -1.89 14.20
C LEU A 135 1.33 -2.02 13.81
N PHE A 136 2.15 -0.96 13.86
CA PHE A 136 3.58 -1.01 13.56
C PHE A 136 4.48 -1.23 14.78
N GLY A 137 3.90 -1.39 15.97
CA GLY A 137 4.63 -1.62 17.22
C GLY A 137 5.29 -0.36 17.77
N TYR A 138 4.72 0.81 17.46
CA TYR A 138 5.05 2.08 18.09
C TYR A 138 4.14 2.33 19.28
N ASP A 139 4.61 3.17 20.19
CA ASP A 139 3.81 3.66 21.31
C ASP A 139 2.91 4.81 20.81
N PRO A 140 1.57 4.69 20.89
CA PRO A 140 0.66 5.71 20.38
C PRO A 140 0.78 7.06 21.10
N GLU A 141 1.37 7.11 22.31
CA GLU A 141 1.61 8.34 23.05
C GLU A 141 2.87 9.09 22.61
N THR A 142 3.73 8.45 21.82
CA THR A 142 4.97 9.06 21.31
C THR A 142 5.07 9.03 19.80
N ALA A 143 4.28 8.20 19.13
CA ALA A 143 4.12 8.17 17.68
C ALA A 143 3.17 9.26 17.17
N TRP A 144 3.17 9.46 15.86
CA TRP A 144 2.20 10.30 15.16
C TRP A 144 1.75 9.59 13.89
N GLY A 145 0.47 9.59 13.59
CA GLY A 145 -0.04 9.04 12.34
C GLY A 145 -1.30 9.75 11.90
N HIS A 146 -1.54 9.78 10.59
CA HIS A 146 -2.74 10.37 10.00
C HIS A 146 -3.02 9.76 8.62
N LEU A 147 -4.18 10.10 8.07
CA LEU A 147 -4.56 9.66 6.73
C LEU A 147 -4.07 10.64 5.65
N CYS A 148 -3.80 10.11 4.47
CA CYS A 148 -3.45 10.86 3.26
C CYS A 148 -4.44 10.54 2.13
N SER A 149 -4.42 11.31 1.05
CA SER A 149 -5.16 10.95 -0.18
C SER A 149 -4.67 9.65 -0.84
N GLY A 150 -3.47 9.18 -0.49
CA GLY A 150 -2.96 7.88 -0.90
C GLY A 150 -1.48 7.68 -0.59
N GLY A 151 -0.98 6.47 -0.79
CA GLY A 151 0.40 6.09 -0.48
C GLY A 151 1.46 6.90 -1.23
N THR A 152 1.12 7.47 -2.38
CA THR A 152 2.02 8.40 -3.09
C THR A 152 2.31 9.63 -2.25
N VAL A 153 1.28 10.26 -1.68
CA VAL A 153 1.45 11.45 -0.82
C VAL A 153 2.08 11.07 0.50
N ALA A 154 1.72 9.92 1.08
CA ALA A 154 2.40 9.39 2.27
C ALA A 154 3.93 9.23 2.02
N ASN A 155 4.34 8.63 0.89
CA ASN A 155 5.76 8.54 0.52
C ASN A 155 6.42 9.91 0.35
N TYR A 156 5.70 10.89 -0.21
CA TYR A 156 6.20 12.27 -0.34
C TYR A 156 6.43 12.91 1.03
N GLU A 157 5.50 12.70 1.95
CA GLU A 157 5.60 13.19 3.32
C GLU A 157 6.75 12.51 4.08
N GLY A 158 6.94 11.21 3.93
CA GLY A 158 8.11 10.50 4.46
C GLY A 158 9.44 11.06 3.94
N LEU A 159 9.53 11.37 2.64
CA LEU A 159 10.72 12.00 2.07
C LEU A 159 10.89 13.46 2.50
N TRP A 160 9.79 14.20 2.64
CA TRP A 160 9.81 15.58 3.14
C TRP A 160 10.35 15.65 4.57
N VAL A 161 9.93 14.72 5.43
CA VAL A 161 10.47 14.51 6.77
C VAL A 161 11.96 14.20 6.73
N ALA A 162 12.38 13.21 5.94
CA ALA A 162 13.79 12.83 5.81
C ALA A 162 14.67 14.02 5.35
N ARG A 163 14.16 14.80 4.38
CA ARG A 163 14.81 16.01 3.86
C ARG A 163 14.99 17.06 4.96
N ASN A 164 13.94 17.37 5.70
CA ASN A 164 14.03 18.38 6.76
C ASN A 164 14.94 17.92 7.90
N LEU A 165 14.86 16.64 8.31
CA LEU A 165 15.78 16.05 9.30
C LEU A 165 17.24 16.16 8.88
N LYS A 166 17.55 15.89 7.61
CA LYS A 166 18.92 16.00 7.12
C LYS A 166 19.40 17.46 7.12
N SER A 167 18.52 18.40 6.77
CA SER A 167 18.84 19.84 6.86
C SER A 167 18.96 20.37 8.29
N LEU A 168 18.33 19.72 9.28
CA LEU A 168 18.45 20.09 10.69
C LEU A 168 19.89 19.98 11.17
N ALA A 169 20.60 18.91 10.80
CA ALA A 169 22.01 18.75 11.12
C ALA A 169 22.86 19.93 10.59
N TYR A 170 22.57 20.38 9.36
CA TYR A 170 23.20 21.54 8.76
C TYR A 170 22.86 22.84 9.50
N ALA A 171 21.58 23.06 9.80
CA ALA A 171 21.09 24.24 10.51
C ALA A 171 21.72 24.38 11.89
N VAL A 172 21.73 23.31 12.68
CA VAL A 172 22.34 23.30 14.03
C VAL A 172 23.84 23.54 13.94
N ARG A 173 24.56 22.94 12.98
CA ARG A 173 25.99 23.20 12.81
C ARG A 173 26.29 24.68 12.53
N LYS A 174 25.39 25.38 11.85
CA LYS A 174 25.56 26.80 11.50
C LYS A 174 25.20 27.73 12.66
N GLU A 175 24.04 27.51 13.26
CA GLU A 175 23.46 28.44 14.24
C GLU A 175 23.83 28.09 15.69
N ARG A 176 24.08 26.81 16.00
CA ARG A 176 24.37 26.27 17.34
C ARG A 176 25.52 25.24 17.29
N PRO A 177 26.73 25.63 16.82
CA PRO A 177 27.84 24.70 16.56
C PRO A 177 28.32 23.93 17.80
N GLU A 178 28.10 24.47 19.00
CA GLU A 178 28.44 23.83 20.26
C GLU A 178 27.69 22.52 20.51
N LEU A 179 26.47 22.38 19.97
CA LEU A 179 25.68 21.13 20.04
C LEU A 179 26.26 20.01 19.16
N MET A 180 27.18 20.36 18.25
CA MET A 180 27.86 19.43 17.33
C MET A 180 29.34 19.23 17.70
N LYS A 181 29.78 19.78 18.83
CA LYS A 181 31.18 19.71 19.27
C LYS A 181 31.55 18.26 19.63
N GLY A 182 32.73 17.82 19.21
CA GLY A 182 33.24 16.46 19.47
C GLY A 182 32.84 15.42 18.43
N LEU A 183 31.86 15.72 17.57
CA LEU A 183 31.49 14.84 16.46
C LEU A 183 32.48 14.96 15.30
N SER A 184 32.88 13.83 14.73
CA SER A 184 33.65 13.73 13.50
C SER A 184 32.86 14.24 12.28
N GLY A 185 33.55 14.44 11.15
CA GLY A 185 32.90 14.85 9.91
C GLY A 185 31.88 13.83 9.41
N LEU A 186 32.17 12.54 9.61
CA LEU A 186 31.32 11.41 9.21
C LEU A 186 30.03 11.40 10.03
N GLU A 187 30.15 11.52 11.36
CA GLU A 187 29.01 11.60 12.29
C GLU A 187 28.10 12.76 11.94
N ARG A 188 28.67 13.96 11.71
CA ARG A 188 27.87 15.17 11.40
C ARG A 188 27.05 15.04 10.11
N ALA A 189 27.51 14.27 9.13
CA ALA A 189 26.77 14.08 7.87
C ALA A 189 25.58 13.11 8.03
N ASN A 190 25.71 12.15 8.95
CA ASN A 190 24.81 11.01 9.06
C ASN A 190 24.41 10.73 10.52
N LEU A 191 24.06 11.76 11.29
CA LEU A 191 23.59 11.54 12.66
C LEU A 191 22.35 10.62 12.71
N PRO A 192 22.25 9.73 13.72
CA PRO A 192 21.05 8.95 13.98
C PRO A 192 19.83 9.86 14.19
N VAL A 193 18.65 9.40 13.75
CA VAL A 193 17.39 10.16 13.84
C VAL A 193 17.06 10.53 15.28
N SER A 194 17.20 9.59 16.22
CA SER A 194 17.00 9.83 17.65
C SER A 194 17.85 10.99 18.17
N ARG A 195 19.14 11.04 17.77
CA ARG A 195 20.06 12.10 18.18
C ARG A 195 19.65 13.46 17.60
N LEU A 196 19.19 13.50 16.35
CA LEU A 196 18.67 14.72 15.74
C LEU A 196 17.43 15.24 16.47
N LEU A 197 16.52 14.35 16.86
CA LEU A 197 15.30 14.71 17.60
C LEU A 197 15.61 15.15 19.05
N ASP A 198 16.64 14.59 19.68
CA ASP A 198 17.11 15.04 20.99
C ASP A 198 17.67 16.47 20.91
N ILE A 199 18.46 16.77 19.87
CA ILE A 199 18.96 18.12 19.60
C ILE A 199 17.79 19.07 19.32
N LEU A 200 16.81 18.66 18.51
CA LEU A 200 15.62 19.47 18.23
C LEU A 200 14.85 19.80 19.51
N SER A 201 14.68 18.81 20.40
CA SER A 201 14.03 18.98 21.70
C SER A 201 14.80 19.95 22.60
N GLN A 202 16.14 19.85 22.60
CA GLN A 202 16.99 20.77 23.36
C GLN A 202 16.84 22.20 22.85
N VAL A 203 16.98 22.42 21.54
CA VAL A 203 16.81 23.72 20.90
C VAL A 203 15.45 24.32 21.21
N LYS A 204 14.37 23.51 21.19
CA LYS A 204 13.02 23.95 21.55
C LYS A 204 12.94 24.41 23.01
N ARG A 205 13.49 23.64 23.96
CA ARG A 205 13.52 24.04 25.38
C ARG A 205 14.32 25.32 25.63
N GLU A 206 15.35 25.57 24.83
CA GLU A 206 16.19 26.76 24.92
C GLU A 206 15.59 27.99 24.20
N GLY A 207 14.45 27.85 23.52
CA GLY A 207 13.75 28.95 22.84
C GLY A 207 14.21 29.23 21.40
N ASP A 208 15.10 28.41 20.86
CA ASP A 208 15.77 28.66 19.56
C ASP A 208 15.13 27.90 18.38
N LEU A 209 13.97 27.27 18.57
CA LEU A 209 13.34 26.43 17.54
C LEU A 209 13.07 27.23 16.25
N ALA A 210 12.53 28.43 16.35
CA ALA A 210 12.24 29.27 15.19
C ALA A 210 13.51 29.63 14.41
N LEU A 211 14.59 29.98 15.12
CA LEU A 211 15.90 30.28 14.53
C LEU A 211 16.43 29.07 13.74
N ILE A 212 16.44 27.89 14.37
CA ILE A 212 16.92 26.67 13.72
C ILE A 212 16.06 26.33 12.50
N ARG A 213 14.73 26.36 12.63
CA ARG A 213 13.81 26.05 11.53
C ARG A 213 14.02 26.96 10.32
N GLN A 214 14.21 28.26 10.52
CA GLN A 214 14.50 29.22 9.44
C GLN A 214 15.81 28.91 8.68
N ALA A 215 16.71 28.11 9.27
CA ALA A 215 17.94 27.64 8.63
C ALA A 215 17.81 26.23 7.99
N THR A 216 16.65 25.57 8.09
CA THR A 216 16.36 24.26 7.48
C THR A 216 15.82 24.35 6.05
N ALA A 217 15.71 23.20 5.38
CA ALA A 217 15.23 23.09 4.00
C ALA A 217 13.78 23.59 3.85
N GLN A 218 13.02 23.66 4.95
CA GLN A 218 11.69 24.26 5.00
C GLN A 218 11.68 25.72 4.50
N TYR A 219 12.70 26.52 4.84
CA TYR A 219 12.78 27.95 4.49
C TYR A 219 13.86 28.28 3.46
N LYS A 220 14.96 27.52 3.41
CA LYS A 220 16.09 27.77 2.50
C LYS A 220 16.06 26.91 1.23
N GLY A 221 15.10 25.98 1.12
CA GLY A 221 14.96 25.07 -0.02
C GLY A 221 15.89 23.85 0.04
N ALA A 222 15.77 22.95 -0.95
CA ALA A 222 16.42 21.63 -0.93
C ALA A 222 17.95 21.63 -1.07
N GLN A 223 18.56 22.76 -1.46
CA GLN A 223 20.01 22.85 -1.70
C GLN A 223 20.85 22.59 -0.43
N ILE A 224 20.25 22.74 0.75
CA ILE A 224 20.93 22.50 2.05
C ILE A 224 20.70 21.08 2.60
N SER A 225 19.92 20.27 1.90
CA SER A 225 19.62 18.86 2.22
C SER A 225 20.09 17.95 1.08
N LYS A 226 21.32 18.15 0.57
CA LYS A 226 21.89 17.22 -0.43
C LYS A 226 22.23 15.89 0.24
N GLY A 227 21.91 14.79 -0.43
CA GLY A 227 22.27 13.46 0.02
C GLY A 227 21.67 12.38 -0.88
N LYS A 228 22.01 11.13 -0.61
CA LYS A 228 21.51 9.97 -1.35
C LYS A 228 20.25 9.39 -0.69
N LEU A 229 19.21 9.20 -1.48
CA LEU A 229 18.03 8.41 -1.12
C LEU A 229 18.21 7.00 -1.67
N ILE A 230 18.42 6.05 -0.78
CA ILE A 230 18.71 4.66 -1.13
C ILE A 230 17.39 3.91 -1.24
N VAL A 231 17.18 3.24 -2.35
CA VAL A 231 15.89 2.65 -2.72
C VAL A 231 16.11 1.34 -3.47
N PRO A 232 15.22 0.33 -3.35
CA PRO A 232 15.26 -0.82 -4.24
C PRO A 232 15.04 -0.37 -5.68
N GLN A 233 15.61 -1.08 -6.64
CA GLN A 233 15.43 -0.78 -8.05
C GLN A 233 13.95 -0.91 -8.46
N SER A 234 13.28 -1.92 -7.88
CA SER A 234 11.84 -2.25 -7.97
C SER A 234 10.90 -1.29 -7.22
N LYS A 235 11.39 -0.19 -6.65
CA LYS A 235 10.57 0.82 -5.95
C LYS A 235 9.39 1.29 -6.81
N HIS A 236 8.31 1.70 -6.14
CA HIS A 236 7.22 2.37 -6.82
C HIS A 236 7.66 3.71 -7.45
N TYR A 237 7.10 4.05 -8.61
CA TYR A 237 7.48 5.26 -9.36
C TYR A 237 7.27 6.56 -8.56
N SER A 238 6.46 6.54 -7.49
CA SER A 238 6.28 7.70 -6.60
C SER A 238 7.62 8.21 -6.08
N TRP A 239 8.62 7.36 -5.83
CA TRP A 239 9.93 7.81 -5.34
C TRP A 239 10.70 8.67 -6.34
N VAL A 240 10.56 8.37 -7.64
CA VAL A 240 11.13 9.19 -8.72
C VAL A 240 10.42 10.55 -8.78
N LYS A 241 9.09 10.56 -8.66
CA LYS A 241 8.30 11.79 -8.59
C LYS A 241 8.59 12.59 -7.31
N ALA A 242 8.84 11.92 -6.19
CA ALA A 242 9.06 12.56 -4.90
C ALA A 242 10.36 13.37 -4.90
N VAL A 243 11.46 12.81 -5.42
CA VAL A 243 12.74 13.54 -5.52
C VAL A 243 12.68 14.70 -6.51
N ASP A 244 11.85 14.60 -7.55
CA ASP A 244 11.57 15.68 -8.49
C ASP A 244 10.79 16.81 -7.80
N ILE A 245 9.58 16.51 -7.30
CA ILE A 245 8.68 17.47 -6.64
C ILE A 245 9.34 18.18 -5.45
N LEU A 246 10.13 17.46 -4.65
CA LEU A 246 10.79 18.02 -3.46
C LEU A 246 12.11 18.76 -3.78
N GLY A 247 12.50 18.85 -5.05
CA GLY A 247 13.66 19.62 -5.52
C GLY A 247 15.01 18.97 -5.23
N LEU A 248 15.04 17.65 -5.03
CA LEU A 248 16.26 16.86 -4.76
C LEU A 248 16.95 16.39 -6.06
N GLY A 249 16.17 16.20 -7.13
CA GLY A 249 16.63 15.72 -8.42
C GLY A 249 16.90 14.20 -8.44
N GLN A 250 16.80 13.58 -9.61
CA GLN A 250 16.94 12.13 -9.74
C GLN A 250 18.35 11.60 -9.42
N GLU A 251 19.38 12.44 -9.52
CA GLU A 251 20.76 12.10 -9.12
C GLU A 251 20.92 11.82 -7.61
N SER A 252 19.92 12.22 -6.81
CA SER A 252 19.86 11.87 -5.38
C SER A 252 19.47 10.40 -5.18
N LEU A 253 18.81 9.74 -6.14
CA LEU A 253 18.44 8.34 -6.01
C LEU A 253 19.66 7.43 -6.16
N LEU A 254 19.82 6.52 -5.21
CA LEU A 254 20.81 5.45 -5.26
C LEU A 254 20.07 4.09 -5.30
N PRO A 255 19.76 3.56 -6.51
CA PRO A 255 19.06 2.30 -6.63
C PRO A 255 19.93 1.10 -6.20
N ILE A 256 19.32 0.16 -5.51
CA ILE A 256 19.90 -1.14 -5.14
C ILE A 256 19.24 -2.23 -5.99
N PRO A 257 20.00 -3.08 -6.71
CA PRO A 257 19.47 -4.21 -7.46
C PRO A 257 18.58 -5.12 -6.62
N VAL A 258 17.75 -5.90 -7.30
CA VAL A 258 16.94 -6.94 -6.67
C VAL A 258 17.42 -8.33 -7.08
N GLY A 259 17.40 -9.25 -6.12
CA GLY A 259 17.82 -10.64 -6.31
C GLY A 259 16.78 -11.50 -7.04
N ASN A 260 17.03 -12.81 -7.11
CA ASN A 260 16.11 -13.78 -7.72
C ASN A 260 14.79 -13.96 -6.95
N ASP A 261 14.75 -13.55 -5.69
CA ASP A 261 13.55 -13.46 -4.84
C ASP A 261 12.83 -12.11 -4.98
N PHE A 262 13.35 -11.23 -5.85
CA PHE A 262 12.87 -9.87 -6.11
C PHE A 262 12.91 -8.91 -4.91
N ARG A 263 13.64 -9.28 -3.86
CA ARG A 263 13.94 -8.42 -2.72
C ARG A 263 15.19 -7.60 -3.01
N MET A 264 15.32 -6.46 -2.33
CA MET A 264 16.53 -5.64 -2.37
C MET A 264 17.77 -6.48 -2.01
N ASP A 265 18.78 -6.46 -2.88
CA ASP A 265 20.05 -7.14 -2.62
C ASP A 265 20.74 -6.51 -1.40
N ILE A 266 20.78 -7.29 -0.31
CA ILE A 266 21.23 -6.79 0.97
C ILE A 266 22.75 -6.56 1.01
N ASP A 267 23.53 -7.31 0.24
CA ASP A 267 24.98 -7.19 0.23
C ASP A 267 25.40 -5.94 -0.55
N VAL A 268 24.74 -5.69 -1.69
CA VAL A 268 24.92 -4.44 -2.44
C VAL A 268 24.44 -3.23 -1.64
N PHE A 269 23.33 -3.35 -0.92
CA PHE A 269 22.84 -2.33 0.01
C PHE A 269 23.91 -1.98 1.05
N LYS A 270 24.41 -2.99 1.80
CA LYS A 270 25.41 -2.81 2.86
C LYS A 270 26.67 -2.13 2.32
N ALA A 271 27.18 -2.60 1.18
CA ALA A 271 28.38 -2.05 0.55
C ALA A 271 28.20 -0.58 0.13
N LYS A 272 27.06 -0.22 -0.46
CA LYS A 272 26.80 1.17 -0.90
C LYS A 272 26.59 2.13 0.27
N VAL A 273 25.85 1.71 1.31
CA VAL A 273 25.64 2.51 2.51
C VAL A 273 26.96 2.76 3.24
N GLU A 274 27.76 1.71 3.49
CA GLU A 274 29.06 1.86 4.16
C GLU A 274 29.98 2.79 3.37
N LYS A 275 29.98 2.68 2.04
CA LYS A 275 30.75 3.59 1.17
C LYS A 275 30.31 5.05 1.32
N CYS A 276 28.99 5.33 1.35
CA CYS A 276 28.50 6.69 1.57
C CYS A 276 28.94 7.21 2.95
N ILE A 277 28.79 6.41 4.00
CA ILE A 277 29.19 6.80 5.37
C ILE A 277 30.70 7.05 5.45
N ALA A 278 31.53 6.14 4.94
CA ALA A 278 32.99 6.25 4.98
C ALA A 278 33.51 7.47 4.21
N ASN A 279 32.81 7.89 3.15
CA ASN A 279 33.14 9.09 2.37
C ASN A 279 32.56 10.38 2.97
N GLY A 280 31.80 10.31 4.06
CA GLY A 280 31.07 11.46 4.63
C GLY A 280 29.96 11.99 3.71
N GLU A 281 29.48 11.16 2.78
CA GLU A 281 28.36 11.49 1.90
C GLU A 281 27.05 11.39 2.70
N PRO A 282 26.21 12.45 2.75
CA PRO A 282 24.95 12.41 3.47
C PRO A 282 23.97 11.41 2.84
N ILE A 283 23.35 10.58 3.67
CA ILE A 283 22.24 9.70 3.30
C ILE A 283 20.95 10.38 3.76
N LEU A 284 20.06 10.72 2.82
CA LEU A 284 18.74 11.28 3.13
C LEU A 284 17.90 10.26 3.88
N GLY A 285 17.89 9.03 3.37
CA GLY A 285 17.22 7.90 3.98
C GLY A 285 17.39 6.64 3.14
N VAL A 286 16.89 5.55 3.70
CA VAL A 286 16.76 4.24 3.08
C VAL A 286 15.27 3.93 3.02
N VAL A 287 14.80 3.49 1.86
CA VAL A 287 13.46 2.92 1.68
C VAL A 287 13.60 1.41 1.63
N ALA A 288 12.79 0.70 2.40
CA ALA A 288 12.56 -0.74 2.22
C ALA A 288 11.07 -0.96 1.95
N VAL A 289 10.74 -1.88 1.04
CA VAL A 289 9.38 -2.08 0.55
C VAL A 289 8.76 -3.31 1.19
N VAL A 290 7.53 -3.17 1.70
CA VAL A 290 6.73 -4.28 2.26
C VAL A 290 5.56 -4.53 1.32
N GLY A 291 5.73 -5.48 0.41
CA GLY A 291 4.79 -5.74 -0.67
C GLY A 291 5.06 -4.85 -1.88
N THR A 292 6.12 -5.17 -2.65
CA THR A 292 6.43 -4.48 -3.91
C THR A 292 5.26 -4.51 -4.88
N THR A 293 5.11 -3.47 -5.69
CA THR A 293 3.96 -3.31 -6.59
C THR A 293 3.78 -4.45 -7.58
N GLU A 294 4.87 -4.95 -8.16
CA GLU A 294 4.79 -5.92 -9.24
C GLU A 294 4.67 -7.35 -8.73
N VAL A 295 5.53 -7.77 -7.80
CA VAL A 295 5.68 -9.18 -7.38
C VAL A 295 5.25 -9.44 -5.93
N GLY A 296 4.83 -8.43 -5.18
CA GLY A 296 4.43 -8.57 -3.78
C GLY A 296 5.54 -9.00 -2.81
N ALA A 297 6.82 -8.82 -3.18
CA ALA A 297 7.97 -9.16 -2.34
C ALA A 297 8.06 -8.29 -1.08
N VAL A 298 8.64 -8.85 -0.02
CA VAL A 298 8.92 -8.14 1.24
C VAL A 298 10.42 -8.08 1.44
N ASP A 299 10.99 -6.86 1.43
CA ASP A 299 12.43 -6.68 1.63
C ASP A 299 12.89 -7.19 3.01
N ASP A 300 14.17 -7.54 3.12
CA ASP A 300 14.80 -8.02 4.35
C ASP A 300 15.04 -6.90 5.37
N ILE A 301 13.95 -6.29 5.87
CA ILE A 301 13.97 -5.14 6.80
C ILE A 301 14.83 -5.43 8.03
N HIS A 302 14.78 -6.66 8.54
CA HIS A 302 15.56 -7.08 9.70
C HIS A 302 17.08 -6.91 9.48
N GLN A 303 17.56 -7.20 8.26
CA GLN A 303 18.97 -7.00 7.92
C GLN A 303 19.32 -5.52 7.72
N VAL A 304 18.38 -4.72 7.19
CA VAL A 304 18.56 -3.25 7.07
C VAL A 304 18.68 -2.61 8.46
N VAL A 305 17.85 -3.04 9.41
CA VAL A 305 17.86 -2.56 10.80
C VAL A 305 19.14 -2.97 11.52
N GLU A 306 19.51 -4.25 11.46
CA GLU A 306 20.76 -4.75 12.06
C GLU A 306 21.98 -4.00 11.50
N PHE A 307 21.99 -3.74 10.20
CA PHE A 307 23.07 -3.00 9.57
C PHE A 307 23.09 -1.51 9.99
N ARG A 308 21.92 -0.88 10.15
CA ARG A 308 21.84 0.49 10.69
C ARG A 308 22.47 0.54 12.08
N GLU A 309 22.11 -0.38 12.96
CA GLU A 309 22.66 -0.46 14.32
C GLU A 309 24.19 -0.67 14.30
N LEU A 310 24.70 -1.50 13.39
CA LEU A 310 26.13 -1.70 13.19
C LEU A 310 26.84 -0.41 12.75
N MET A 311 26.26 0.36 11.84
CA MET A 311 26.83 1.65 11.40
C MET A 311 26.85 2.68 12.53
N GLU A 312 25.80 2.72 13.34
CA GLU A 312 25.74 3.61 14.51
C GLU A 312 26.83 3.26 15.52
N GLN A 313 27.05 1.96 15.80
CA GLN A 313 28.10 1.50 16.70
C GLN A 313 29.51 1.75 16.17
N ARG A 314 29.74 1.54 14.86
CA ARG A 314 31.08 1.61 14.26
C ARG A 314 31.51 3.03 13.91
N TYR A 315 30.59 3.86 13.44
CA TYR A 315 30.89 5.19 12.89
C TYR A 315 30.18 6.33 13.61
N GLY A 316 29.30 6.05 14.59
CA GLY A 316 28.41 7.07 15.18
C GLY A 316 27.40 7.62 14.17
N ALA A 317 27.19 6.91 13.06
CA ALA A 317 26.40 7.35 11.91
C ALA A 317 25.24 6.38 11.61
N GLY A 318 24.06 6.91 11.36
CA GLY A 318 22.86 6.19 10.97
C GLY A 318 22.17 6.81 9.76
N PHE A 319 20.96 6.35 9.49
CA PHE A 319 20.13 6.85 8.40
C PHE A 319 18.64 6.74 8.75
N TYR A 320 17.85 7.64 8.17
CA TYR A 320 16.39 7.56 8.24
C TYR A 320 15.91 6.32 7.49
N LEU A 321 15.08 5.49 8.11
CA LEU A 321 14.48 4.31 7.51
C LEU A 321 12.98 4.55 7.31
N HIS A 322 12.56 4.58 6.05
CA HIS A 322 11.16 4.59 5.66
C HIS A 322 10.75 3.21 5.15
N LEU A 323 9.61 2.71 5.62
CA LEU A 323 9.00 1.52 5.04
C LEU A 323 7.86 1.92 4.10
N ASP A 324 8.03 1.63 2.83
CA ASP A 324 6.93 1.68 1.86
C ASP A 324 6.10 0.41 2.03
N ALA A 325 5.20 0.43 3.01
CA ALA A 325 4.26 -0.64 3.30
C ALA A 325 2.85 -0.30 2.78
N ALA A 326 2.76 0.51 1.72
CA ALA A 326 1.50 0.93 1.14
C ALA A 326 0.60 -0.27 0.86
N TYR A 327 1.16 -1.34 0.30
CA TYR A 327 0.43 -2.59 0.08
C TYR A 327 0.44 -3.51 1.31
N GLY A 328 1.63 -3.92 1.79
CA GLY A 328 1.77 -4.99 2.80
C GLY A 328 1.58 -4.57 4.26
N GLY A 329 1.35 -3.29 4.57
CA GLY A 329 1.34 -2.79 5.95
C GLY A 329 0.28 -3.46 6.84
N TYR A 330 -0.94 -3.63 6.34
CA TYR A 330 -2.01 -4.32 7.09
C TYR A 330 -1.72 -5.80 7.33
N ALA A 331 -0.85 -6.46 6.54
CA ALA A 331 -0.49 -7.86 6.76
C ALA A 331 0.27 -8.07 8.08
N ARG A 332 0.82 -7.00 8.68
CA ARG A 332 1.42 -7.07 10.02
C ARG A 332 0.42 -7.51 11.10
N SER A 333 -0.88 -7.29 10.89
CA SER A 333 -1.94 -7.72 11.80
C SER A 333 -1.95 -9.24 12.05
N ILE A 334 -1.49 -10.05 11.09
CA ILE A 334 -1.40 -11.51 11.23
C ILE A 334 -0.48 -11.92 12.41
N PHE A 335 0.52 -11.10 12.69
CA PHE A 335 1.57 -11.39 13.67
C PHE A 335 1.25 -10.85 15.06
N LEU A 336 0.08 -10.22 15.26
CA LEU A 336 -0.30 -9.57 16.52
C LEU A 336 -1.41 -10.35 17.21
N ASP A 337 -1.28 -10.58 18.51
CA ASP A 337 -2.36 -11.13 19.33
C ASP A 337 -3.43 -10.09 19.71
N ASP A 338 -4.41 -10.51 20.50
CA ASP A 338 -5.54 -9.69 20.89
C ASP A 338 -5.13 -8.50 21.80
N GLU A 339 -3.93 -8.57 22.41
CA GLU A 339 -3.29 -7.49 23.16
C GLU A 339 -2.21 -6.75 22.35
N TYR A 340 -2.18 -6.94 21.03
CA TYR A 340 -1.21 -6.32 20.10
C TYR A 340 0.26 -6.67 20.38
N ARG A 341 0.53 -7.79 21.05
CA ARG A 341 1.88 -8.32 21.21
C ARG A 341 2.28 -9.09 19.95
N PHE A 342 3.53 -8.91 19.54
CA PHE A 342 4.07 -9.62 18.38
C PHE A 342 4.35 -11.09 18.73
N LEU A 343 3.65 -12.00 18.05
CA LEU A 343 3.70 -13.44 18.27
C LEU A 343 5.04 -14.05 17.84
N LYS A 344 5.40 -15.18 18.46
CA LYS A 344 6.49 -16.03 18.00
C LYS A 344 6.07 -16.76 16.72
N LEU A 345 7.03 -17.11 15.86
CA LEU A 345 6.76 -17.78 14.58
C LEU A 345 5.88 -19.04 14.74
N GLY A 346 6.18 -19.90 15.71
CA GLY A 346 5.39 -21.11 15.96
C GLY A 346 3.95 -20.81 16.42
N GLU A 347 3.73 -19.72 17.14
CA GLU A 347 2.39 -19.28 17.57
C GLU A 347 1.59 -18.75 16.37
N VAL A 348 2.23 -18.01 15.46
CA VAL A 348 1.62 -17.54 14.21
C VAL A 348 1.14 -18.74 13.38
N ILE A 349 2.04 -19.70 13.11
CA ILE A 349 1.72 -20.89 12.30
C ILE A 349 0.58 -21.69 12.96
N SER A 350 0.70 -21.98 14.27
CA SER A 350 -0.32 -22.74 15.00
C SER A 350 -1.68 -22.06 14.98
N ARG A 351 -1.74 -20.73 15.04
CA ARG A 351 -3.00 -19.98 14.97
C ARG A 351 -3.61 -19.98 13.58
N LEU A 352 -2.80 -19.79 12.53
CA LEU A 352 -3.28 -19.86 11.14
C LEU A 352 -3.91 -21.22 10.82
N GLU A 353 -3.31 -22.30 11.29
CA GLU A 353 -3.82 -23.67 11.12
C GLU A 353 -5.08 -23.93 11.96
N SER A 354 -5.06 -23.60 13.26
CA SER A 354 -6.17 -23.89 14.17
C SER A 354 -7.44 -23.10 13.87
N THR A 355 -7.29 -21.87 13.36
CA THR A 355 -8.40 -21.01 12.92
C THR A 355 -8.83 -21.28 11.48
N ARG A 356 -8.16 -22.22 10.77
CA ARG A 356 -8.41 -22.56 9.37
C ARG A 356 -8.36 -21.35 8.42
N VAL A 357 -7.59 -20.33 8.80
CA VAL A 357 -7.30 -19.17 7.93
C VAL A 357 -6.39 -19.59 6.79
N MET A 358 -5.47 -20.52 7.07
CA MET A 358 -4.52 -21.06 6.10
C MET A 358 -4.59 -22.59 6.08
N ASN A 359 -4.44 -23.18 4.89
CA ASN A 359 -4.39 -24.63 4.73
C ASN A 359 -3.08 -25.21 5.30
N ARG A 360 -3.12 -26.45 5.79
CA ARG A 360 -1.96 -27.16 6.36
C ARG A 360 -0.83 -27.39 5.37
N ASP A 361 -1.16 -27.48 4.07
CA ASP A 361 -0.17 -27.67 3.01
C ASP A 361 0.56 -26.37 2.65
N VAL A 362 0.09 -25.22 3.16
CA VAL A 362 0.69 -23.91 2.92
C VAL A 362 1.71 -23.60 4.01
N GLN A 363 2.99 -23.52 3.62
CA GLN A 363 4.08 -23.16 4.52
C GLN A 363 4.34 -21.65 4.48
N TRP A 364 3.54 -20.86 5.20
CA TRP A 364 3.73 -19.42 5.33
C TRP A 364 3.46 -18.99 6.78
N PRO A 365 4.16 -17.97 7.32
CA PRO A 365 5.22 -17.16 6.70
C PRO A 365 6.56 -17.90 6.64
N THR A 366 7.41 -17.53 5.69
CA THR A 366 8.82 -17.92 5.71
C THR A 366 9.54 -17.23 6.89
N PRO A 367 10.66 -17.79 7.39
CA PRO A 367 11.42 -17.17 8.47
C PRO A 367 11.85 -15.73 8.15
N GLU A 368 12.19 -15.44 6.91
CA GLU A 368 12.64 -14.13 6.42
C GLU A 368 11.50 -13.12 6.44
N VAL A 369 10.33 -13.50 5.92
CA VAL A 369 9.11 -12.66 5.94
C VAL A 369 8.72 -12.37 7.40
N TYR A 370 8.71 -13.38 8.27
CA TYR A 370 8.46 -13.20 9.70
C TYR A 370 9.42 -12.19 10.34
N LYS A 371 10.73 -12.33 10.10
CA LYS A 371 11.74 -11.42 10.63
C LYS A 371 11.56 -10.00 10.09
N ALA A 372 11.22 -9.83 8.82
CA ALA A 372 10.95 -8.53 8.21
C ALA A 372 9.75 -7.82 8.89
N PHE A 373 8.61 -8.50 9.04
CA PHE A 373 7.44 -7.94 9.74
C PHE A 373 7.72 -7.60 11.21
N LYS A 374 8.54 -8.41 11.89
CA LYS A 374 8.99 -8.15 13.26
C LYS A 374 9.82 -6.87 13.35
N ALA A 375 10.71 -6.67 12.39
CA ALA A 375 11.63 -5.54 12.36
C ALA A 375 10.97 -4.19 11.98
N MET A 376 9.73 -4.19 11.48
CA MET A 376 9.03 -2.95 11.09
C MET A 376 8.97 -1.89 12.19
N ARG A 377 8.93 -2.31 13.47
CA ARG A 377 8.92 -1.41 14.65
C ARG A 377 10.17 -0.53 14.82
N HIS A 378 11.20 -0.78 14.01
CA HIS A 378 12.45 -0.03 14.05
C HIS A 378 12.49 1.10 13.01
N ALA A 379 11.57 1.14 12.05
CA ALA A 379 11.52 2.22 11.08
C ALA A 379 11.22 3.57 11.72
N ASP A 380 11.63 4.65 11.06
CA ASP A 380 11.35 6.02 11.50
C ASP A 380 9.98 6.47 10.99
N SER A 381 9.56 5.96 9.84
CA SER A 381 8.19 6.09 9.34
C SER A 381 7.74 4.92 8.47
N VAL A 382 6.43 4.76 8.33
CA VAL A 382 5.79 3.72 7.54
C VAL A 382 4.63 4.32 6.75
N THR A 383 4.65 4.16 5.43
CA THR A 383 3.48 4.37 4.58
C THR A 383 2.59 3.13 4.61
N VAL A 384 1.27 3.29 4.66
CA VAL A 384 0.28 2.20 4.62
C VAL A 384 -1.00 2.67 3.93
N ASP A 385 -1.60 1.86 3.06
CA ASP A 385 -2.85 2.26 2.39
C ASP A 385 -4.06 1.45 2.84
N PRO A 386 -5.00 2.07 3.60
CA PRO A 386 -6.32 1.50 3.82
C PRO A 386 -7.05 1.10 2.53
N HIS A 387 -6.88 1.86 1.43
CA HIS A 387 -7.52 1.54 0.14
C HIS A 387 -6.88 0.39 -0.66
N LYS A 388 -5.83 -0.24 -0.11
CA LYS A 388 -5.21 -1.47 -0.65
C LYS A 388 -5.62 -2.66 0.21
N LEU A 389 -4.70 -3.26 0.97
CA LEU A 389 -4.99 -4.41 1.85
C LEU A 389 -5.81 -4.04 3.09
N GLY A 390 -6.16 -2.77 3.29
CA GLY A 390 -7.16 -2.36 4.28
C GLY A 390 -8.61 -2.54 3.82
N TYR A 391 -8.86 -2.84 2.53
CA TYR A 391 -10.20 -3.05 1.95
C TYR A 391 -11.17 -1.85 2.16
N VAL A 392 -10.63 -0.65 2.29
CA VAL A 392 -11.40 0.61 2.37
C VAL A 392 -11.59 1.19 0.96
N PRO A 393 -12.68 1.89 0.65
CA PRO A 393 -12.82 2.60 -0.62
C PRO A 393 -11.71 3.64 -0.84
N TYR A 394 -11.37 3.86 -2.10
CA TYR A 394 -10.56 5.02 -2.47
C TYR A 394 -11.30 6.32 -2.12
N ALA A 395 -10.62 7.38 -1.69
CA ALA A 395 -9.17 7.51 -1.52
C ALA A 395 -8.79 7.49 -0.03
N ALA A 396 -7.91 6.58 0.37
CA ALA A 396 -7.40 6.47 1.74
C ALA A 396 -6.00 5.85 1.77
N GLY A 397 -4.98 6.71 1.92
CA GLY A 397 -3.63 6.35 2.34
C GLY A 397 -3.38 6.71 3.80
N GLY A 398 -2.19 6.42 4.29
CA GLY A 398 -1.78 6.80 5.63
C GLY A 398 -0.27 6.75 5.81
N ILE A 399 0.21 7.54 6.76
CA ILE A 399 1.60 7.54 7.19
C ILE A 399 1.65 7.53 8.71
N VAL A 400 2.64 6.81 9.24
CA VAL A 400 2.93 6.75 10.67
C VAL A 400 4.39 7.07 10.89
N MET A 401 4.66 8.07 11.71
CA MET A 401 5.96 8.44 12.23
C MET A 401 6.15 7.82 13.61
N LYS A 402 7.32 7.23 13.86
CA LYS A 402 7.64 6.60 15.14
C LYS A 402 7.73 7.61 16.30
N ASP A 403 8.09 8.84 16.01
CA ASP A 403 8.37 9.87 17.02
C ASP A 403 7.75 11.22 16.63
N ARG A 404 6.76 11.67 17.40
CA ARG A 404 6.00 12.91 17.16
C ARG A 404 6.81 14.18 17.33
N ARG A 405 8.02 14.13 17.90
CA ARG A 405 8.92 15.30 17.95
C ARG A 405 9.27 15.80 16.54
N ILE A 406 9.07 14.99 15.51
CA ILE A 406 9.23 15.41 14.12
C ILE A 406 8.29 16.55 13.71
N LEU A 407 7.12 16.67 14.36
CA LEU A 407 6.12 17.69 14.06
C LEU A 407 6.65 19.12 14.29
N ASP A 408 7.56 19.28 15.26
CA ASP A 408 8.23 20.55 15.53
C ASP A 408 9.03 21.05 14.31
N LEU A 409 9.48 20.12 13.46
CA LEU A 409 10.31 20.41 12.29
C LEU A 409 9.49 20.64 11.01
N ILE A 410 8.36 19.96 10.85
CA ILE A 410 7.59 19.97 9.58
C ILE A 410 6.34 20.87 9.63
N SER A 411 5.91 21.30 10.81
CA SER A 411 4.66 22.05 11.00
C SER A 411 4.60 23.39 10.26
N TYR A 412 3.41 23.84 9.88
CA TYR A 412 3.14 25.22 9.45
C TYR A 412 1.92 25.77 10.19
N PHE A 413 2.08 26.89 10.90
CA PHE A 413 0.98 27.57 11.58
C PHE A 413 0.53 28.78 10.75
N ALA A 414 -0.70 28.74 10.24
CA ALA A 414 -1.34 29.86 9.57
C ALA A 414 -2.37 30.49 10.50
N SER A 415 -2.22 31.80 10.78
CA SER A 415 -3.02 32.54 11.79
C SER A 415 -4.52 32.63 11.51
N TYR A 416 -5.00 32.17 10.35
CA TYR A 416 -6.43 32.14 10.00
C TYR A 416 -7.08 30.75 10.17
N VAL A 417 -6.28 29.72 10.49
CA VAL A 417 -6.75 28.33 10.66
C VAL A 417 -6.49 27.81 12.07
N PHE A 418 -5.44 28.31 12.74
CA PHE A 418 -5.01 27.86 14.06
C PHE A 418 -4.80 29.05 14.99
N GLU A 419 -5.27 28.93 16.22
CA GLU A 419 -4.93 29.86 17.30
C GLU A 419 -3.61 29.42 17.98
N ASP A 420 -2.82 30.38 18.47
CA ASP A 420 -1.49 30.09 19.04
C ASP A 420 -1.58 29.09 20.22
N ASP A 421 -2.68 29.13 20.99
CA ASP A 421 -2.96 28.28 22.16
C ASP A 421 -3.66 26.94 21.84
N ASP A 422 -3.96 26.64 20.57
CA ASP A 422 -4.65 25.40 20.20
C ASP A 422 -3.83 24.16 20.59
N MET A 423 -4.46 23.20 21.25
CA MET A 423 -3.87 21.88 21.53
C MET A 423 -4.41 20.86 20.51
N GLU A 424 -3.75 19.71 20.34
CA GLU A 424 -4.38 18.58 19.64
C GLU A 424 -5.76 18.31 20.25
N PRO A 425 -6.84 18.19 19.44
CA PRO A 425 -6.86 17.85 18.01
C PRO A 425 -6.78 19.02 17.01
N ALA A 426 -6.82 20.28 17.48
CA ALA A 426 -7.09 21.44 16.63
C ALA A 426 -6.01 21.75 15.57
N LYS A 427 -4.81 21.19 15.72
CA LYS A 427 -3.64 21.43 14.86
C LYS A 427 -3.38 20.37 13.78
N LEU A 428 -4.29 19.41 13.53
CA LEU A 428 -4.06 18.33 12.55
C LEU A 428 -3.60 18.87 11.17
N GLY A 429 -4.29 19.89 10.62
CA GLY A 429 -3.92 20.48 9.33
C GLY A 429 -2.55 21.18 9.31
N ALA A 430 -1.99 21.54 10.47
CA ALA A 430 -0.66 22.15 10.57
C ALA A 430 0.47 21.12 10.46
N PHE A 431 0.17 19.84 10.62
CA PHE A 431 1.14 18.75 10.80
C PHE A 431 1.28 17.83 9.59
N VAL A 432 0.53 18.09 8.52
CA VAL A 432 0.42 17.21 7.35
C VAL A 432 0.80 17.94 6.07
N MET A 433 1.13 17.20 5.02
CA MET A 433 1.46 17.81 3.72
C MET A 433 0.24 18.37 2.98
N GLU A 434 -0.95 17.81 3.21
CA GLU A 434 -2.19 18.14 2.48
C GLU A 434 -3.03 19.22 3.19
N GLY A 435 -3.96 19.84 2.45
CA GLY A 435 -4.90 20.82 3.00
C GLY A 435 -6.26 20.20 3.34
N SER A 436 -7.33 20.79 2.78
CA SER A 436 -8.70 20.28 2.94
C SER A 436 -8.83 18.80 2.59
N ARG A 437 -9.51 18.05 3.46
CA ARG A 437 -9.53 16.59 3.41
C ARG A 437 -10.81 16.02 4.04
N PRO A 438 -11.42 14.99 3.43
CA PRO A 438 -12.76 14.54 3.81
C PRO A 438 -12.74 13.73 5.10
N GLY A 439 -13.46 14.18 6.13
CA GLY A 439 -13.65 13.38 7.35
C GLY A 439 -14.43 12.08 7.10
N ALA A 440 -15.13 11.96 5.96
CA ALA A 440 -15.72 10.70 5.51
C ALA A 440 -14.69 9.58 5.27
N SER A 441 -13.47 9.93 4.83
CA SER A 441 -12.40 8.93 4.69
C SER A 441 -11.92 8.45 6.06
N ALA A 442 -11.78 9.35 7.04
CA ALA A 442 -11.46 9.00 8.41
C ALA A 442 -12.52 8.08 9.04
N ALA A 443 -13.80 8.43 8.90
CA ALA A 443 -14.90 7.61 9.40
C ALA A 443 -14.96 6.23 8.71
N SER A 444 -14.64 6.16 7.42
CA SER A 444 -14.58 4.90 6.66
C SER A 444 -13.49 3.96 7.19
N VAL A 445 -12.27 4.46 7.38
CA VAL A 445 -11.16 3.68 7.94
C VAL A 445 -11.43 3.30 9.40
N TRP A 446 -11.96 4.24 10.20
CA TRP A 446 -12.31 3.99 11.58
C TRP A 446 -13.37 2.88 11.71
N MET A 447 -14.43 2.91 10.89
CA MET A 447 -15.44 1.85 10.86
C MET A 447 -14.84 0.49 10.49
N ALA A 448 -13.91 0.48 9.53
CA ALA A 448 -13.20 -0.75 9.16
C ALA A 448 -12.40 -1.32 10.33
N HIS A 449 -11.59 -0.49 11.01
CA HIS A 449 -10.79 -0.88 12.17
C HIS A 449 -11.65 -1.27 13.39
N ARG A 450 -12.84 -0.67 13.53
CA ARG A 450 -13.76 -0.97 14.62
C ARG A 450 -14.37 -2.36 14.49
N VAL A 451 -14.70 -2.77 13.26
CA VAL A 451 -15.24 -4.10 12.96
C VAL A 451 -14.13 -5.15 12.87
N LEU A 452 -12.98 -4.76 12.31
CA LEU A 452 -11.80 -5.61 12.19
C LEU A 452 -10.64 -4.99 12.96
N PRO A 453 -10.38 -5.44 14.19
CA PRO A 453 -9.18 -5.05 14.93
C PRO A 453 -7.91 -5.31 14.11
N LEU A 454 -6.89 -4.47 14.29
CA LEU A 454 -5.60 -4.54 13.58
C LEU A 454 -4.68 -5.65 14.14
N ASN A 455 -5.23 -6.84 14.34
CA ASN A 455 -4.55 -8.01 14.86
C ASN A 455 -5.10 -9.29 14.21
N ASN A 456 -4.69 -10.45 14.72
CA ASN A 456 -5.02 -11.74 14.12
C ASN A 456 -6.49 -12.18 14.29
N SER A 457 -7.30 -11.50 15.11
CA SER A 457 -8.74 -11.80 15.23
C SER A 457 -9.60 -10.96 14.28
N GLY A 458 -9.07 -9.84 13.79
CA GLY A 458 -9.67 -9.00 12.75
C GLY A 458 -8.97 -9.13 11.40
N TYR A 459 -8.22 -8.10 11.01
CA TYR A 459 -7.56 -8.01 9.70
C TYR A 459 -6.64 -9.20 9.38
N GLY A 460 -5.99 -9.79 10.40
CA GLY A 460 -5.10 -10.92 10.18
C GLY A 460 -5.82 -12.14 9.61
N ARG A 461 -7.12 -12.34 9.90
CA ARG A 461 -7.92 -13.38 9.25
C ARG A 461 -8.15 -13.05 7.78
N LEU A 462 -8.69 -11.85 7.52
CA LEU A 462 -9.03 -11.41 6.16
C LEU A 462 -7.83 -11.48 5.22
N ILE A 463 -6.69 -10.95 5.65
CA ILE A 463 -5.47 -10.95 4.85
C ILE A 463 -4.84 -12.34 4.80
N GLY A 464 -4.93 -13.11 5.88
CA GLY A 464 -4.50 -14.52 5.89
C GLY A 464 -5.22 -15.34 4.83
N HIS A 465 -6.54 -15.15 4.64
CA HIS A 465 -7.31 -15.80 3.58
C HIS A 465 -6.83 -15.37 2.18
N SER A 466 -6.51 -14.09 1.99
CA SER A 466 -5.95 -13.57 0.74
C SER A 466 -4.59 -14.20 0.41
N ILE A 467 -3.70 -14.32 1.41
CA ILE A 467 -2.39 -14.97 1.27
C ILE A 467 -2.54 -16.48 1.04
N ASP A 468 -3.44 -17.16 1.75
CA ASP A 468 -3.74 -18.59 1.54
C ASP A 468 -4.17 -18.86 0.09
N GLY A 469 -5.11 -18.07 -0.45
CA GLY A 469 -5.53 -18.18 -1.84
C GLY A 469 -4.37 -18.02 -2.83
N ALA A 470 -3.42 -17.12 -2.52
CA ALA A 470 -2.25 -16.90 -3.37
C ALA A 470 -1.27 -18.07 -3.33
N GLN A 471 -1.01 -18.60 -2.15
CA GLN A 471 -0.16 -19.77 -1.96
C GLN A 471 -0.76 -20.99 -2.66
N ARG A 472 -2.08 -21.19 -2.57
CA ARG A 472 -2.80 -22.26 -3.28
C ARG A 472 -2.67 -22.12 -4.80
N LEU A 473 -2.86 -20.91 -5.34
CA LEU A 473 -2.67 -20.67 -6.77
C LEU A 473 -1.24 -20.96 -7.22
N PHE A 474 -0.25 -20.52 -6.44
CA PHE A 474 1.15 -20.83 -6.70
C PHE A 474 1.41 -22.34 -6.72
N LEU A 475 0.98 -23.07 -5.67
CA LEU A 475 1.16 -24.52 -5.58
C LEU A 475 0.46 -25.25 -6.74
N ALA A 476 -0.75 -24.84 -7.11
CA ALA A 476 -1.49 -25.45 -8.20
C ALA A 476 -0.83 -25.20 -9.57
N LEU A 477 -0.25 -24.02 -9.79
CA LEU A 477 0.52 -23.71 -11.00
C LEU A 477 1.81 -24.54 -11.09
N GLU A 478 2.52 -24.68 -9.97
CA GLU A 478 3.75 -25.50 -9.89
C GLU A 478 3.45 -27.00 -10.06
N GLU A 479 2.38 -27.50 -9.45
CA GLU A 479 1.94 -28.90 -9.61
C GLU A 479 1.52 -29.19 -11.05
N LEU A 480 0.80 -28.26 -11.69
CA LEU A 480 0.42 -28.40 -13.09
C LEU A 480 1.67 -28.43 -13.98
N GLY A 481 2.60 -27.49 -13.79
CA GLY A 481 3.93 -27.42 -14.42
C GLY A 481 3.96 -27.19 -15.94
N SER A 482 3.05 -27.82 -16.68
CA SER A 482 2.88 -27.67 -18.12
C SER A 482 1.46 -28.03 -18.57
N LEU A 483 1.08 -27.55 -19.76
CA LEU A 483 -0.18 -27.86 -20.43
C LEU A 483 0.09 -28.32 -21.85
N GLU A 484 -0.46 -29.48 -22.22
CA GLU A 484 -0.48 -29.94 -23.61
C GLU A 484 -1.78 -29.49 -24.30
N VAL A 485 -1.64 -28.77 -25.41
CA VAL A 485 -2.77 -28.27 -26.22
C VAL A 485 -2.48 -28.55 -27.68
N GLU A 486 -3.31 -29.38 -28.32
CA GLU A 486 -3.17 -29.74 -29.75
C GLU A 486 -1.76 -30.28 -30.09
N GLY A 487 -1.17 -31.06 -29.18
CA GLY A 487 0.17 -31.65 -29.34
C GLY A 487 1.35 -30.70 -29.03
N VAL A 488 1.09 -29.46 -28.60
CA VAL A 488 2.12 -28.50 -28.18
C VAL A 488 2.14 -28.40 -26.66
N ILE A 489 3.34 -28.55 -26.07
CA ILE A 489 3.54 -28.45 -24.62
C ILE A 489 3.96 -27.02 -24.24
N PHE A 490 3.15 -26.38 -23.40
CA PHE A 490 3.42 -25.09 -22.81
C PHE A 490 3.88 -25.27 -21.36
N ARG A 491 5.12 -24.87 -21.06
CA ARG A 491 5.63 -24.82 -19.69
C ARG A 491 5.05 -23.62 -18.96
N ILE A 492 4.60 -23.82 -17.72
CA ILE A 492 4.23 -22.76 -16.79
C ILE A 492 5.44 -22.49 -15.89
N THR A 493 5.75 -21.22 -15.63
CA THR A 493 6.86 -20.85 -14.76
C THR A 493 6.45 -19.72 -13.85
N CYS A 494 6.36 -19.99 -12.55
CA CYS A 494 6.19 -18.96 -11.54
C CYS A 494 7.52 -18.24 -11.28
N LEU A 495 7.45 -16.93 -11.11
CA LEU A 495 8.63 -16.09 -10.90
C LEU A 495 9.28 -16.40 -9.56
N SER A 496 8.52 -16.31 -8.48
CA SER A 496 8.94 -16.65 -7.12
C SER A 496 7.74 -17.17 -6.33
N ARG A 497 8.03 -17.80 -5.19
CA ARG A 497 7.00 -18.09 -4.20
C ARG A 497 6.51 -16.75 -3.60
N PRO A 498 5.19 -16.52 -3.49
CA PRO A 498 4.69 -15.24 -3.03
C PRO A 498 5.02 -14.98 -1.55
N ASP A 499 5.59 -13.81 -1.23
CA ASP A 499 5.78 -13.35 0.15
C ASP A 499 4.46 -12.86 0.77
N LEU A 500 3.57 -12.32 -0.08
CA LEU A 500 2.20 -11.90 0.27
C LEU A 500 1.19 -12.63 -0.64
N ASN A 501 0.40 -11.87 -1.40
CA ASN A 501 -0.75 -12.34 -2.16
C ASN A 501 -0.69 -11.97 -3.66
N VAL A 502 0.50 -11.68 -4.17
CA VAL A 502 0.74 -11.42 -5.61
C VAL A 502 1.51 -12.59 -6.20
N ILE A 503 0.98 -13.16 -7.28
CA ILE A 503 1.58 -14.30 -7.99
C ILE A 503 1.86 -13.88 -9.42
N ASP A 504 3.11 -14.02 -9.81
CA ASP A 504 3.56 -13.75 -11.18
C ASP A 504 3.99 -15.04 -11.85
N PHE A 505 3.49 -15.27 -13.05
CA PHE A 505 3.80 -16.45 -13.83
C PHE A 505 3.78 -16.14 -15.32
N LEU A 506 4.40 -17.03 -16.09
CA LEU A 506 4.40 -16.95 -17.54
C LEU A 506 4.27 -18.34 -18.17
N LEU A 507 3.85 -18.35 -19.42
CA LEU A 507 3.85 -19.54 -20.26
C LEU A 507 4.92 -19.44 -21.33
N SER A 508 5.57 -20.54 -21.65
CA SER A 508 6.56 -20.65 -22.73
C SER A 508 6.39 -21.97 -23.47
N HIS A 509 6.74 -22.01 -24.75
CA HIS A 509 6.80 -23.28 -25.49
C HIS A 509 8.05 -24.05 -25.05
N CYS A 510 7.92 -25.34 -24.72
CA CYS A 510 9.05 -26.14 -24.24
C CYS A 510 10.25 -26.19 -25.22
N ASP A 511 9.99 -26.11 -26.52
CA ASP A 511 11.01 -26.18 -27.57
C ASP A 511 11.49 -24.80 -28.06
N ASN A 512 10.89 -23.70 -27.57
CA ASN A 512 11.20 -22.36 -28.04
C ASN A 512 12.04 -21.58 -27.04
N ARG A 513 13.26 -21.21 -27.46
CA ARG A 513 14.21 -20.44 -26.66
C ARG A 513 14.25 -18.95 -27.03
N VAL A 514 13.26 -18.45 -27.78
CA VAL A 514 13.16 -17.05 -28.23
C VAL A 514 12.31 -16.25 -27.25
N LEU A 515 12.92 -15.24 -26.62
CA LEU A 515 12.28 -14.42 -25.59
C LEU A 515 11.13 -13.59 -26.15
N ALA A 516 11.30 -13.05 -27.36
CA ALA A 516 10.28 -12.27 -28.04
C ALA A 516 8.98 -13.06 -28.25
N GLU A 517 9.08 -14.37 -28.51
CA GLU A 517 7.91 -15.23 -28.69
C GLU A 517 7.25 -15.58 -27.36
N THR A 518 8.04 -15.78 -26.29
CA THR A 518 7.49 -15.91 -24.92
C THR A 518 6.72 -14.64 -24.53
N ASN A 519 7.27 -13.47 -24.83
CA ASN A 519 6.59 -12.20 -24.59
C ASN A 519 5.31 -12.05 -25.42
N ARG A 520 5.32 -12.52 -26.67
CA ARG A 520 4.14 -12.48 -27.56
C ARG A 520 3.02 -13.38 -27.03
N LEU A 521 3.33 -14.61 -26.63
CA LEU A 521 2.38 -15.54 -26.05
C LEU A 521 1.71 -14.96 -24.79
N ASN A 522 2.50 -14.45 -23.84
CA ASN A 522 1.93 -13.93 -22.60
C ASN A 522 1.14 -12.64 -22.81
N ARG A 523 1.52 -11.77 -23.78
CA ARG A 523 0.70 -10.63 -24.20
C ARG A 523 -0.64 -11.07 -24.76
N PHE A 524 -0.64 -12.08 -25.63
CA PHE A 524 -1.86 -12.63 -26.20
C PHE A 524 -2.80 -13.16 -25.11
N LEU A 525 -2.27 -13.91 -24.14
CA LEU A 525 -3.05 -14.41 -23.01
C LEU A 525 -3.61 -13.28 -22.15
N TYR A 526 -2.80 -12.26 -21.82
CA TYR A 526 -3.26 -11.09 -21.10
C TYR A 526 -4.38 -10.35 -21.83
N ASP A 527 -4.23 -10.12 -23.14
CA ASP A 527 -5.23 -9.39 -23.92
C ASP A 527 -6.59 -10.10 -23.88
N ARG A 528 -6.63 -11.44 -23.87
CA ARG A 528 -7.85 -12.26 -23.76
C ARG A 528 -8.36 -12.42 -22.33
N CYS A 529 -7.49 -12.32 -21.33
CA CYS A 529 -7.82 -12.37 -19.91
C CYS A 529 -7.88 -10.96 -19.29
N SER A 530 -8.21 -9.93 -20.07
CA SER A 530 -8.36 -8.56 -19.59
C SER A 530 -9.51 -7.83 -20.27
N TYR A 531 -9.97 -6.72 -19.70
CA TYR A 531 -11.04 -5.90 -20.29
C TYR A 531 -10.63 -5.19 -21.59
N ARG A 532 -9.37 -5.27 -22.03
CA ARG A 532 -8.91 -4.62 -23.27
C ARG A 532 -9.49 -5.25 -24.54
N SER A 533 -9.92 -6.53 -24.51
CA SER A 533 -10.44 -7.24 -25.68
C SER A 533 -11.95 -7.09 -25.93
N GLY A 534 -12.66 -6.26 -25.14
CA GLY A 534 -14.12 -6.11 -25.21
C GLY A 534 -14.83 -6.64 -23.96
N PRO A 535 -16.16 -6.91 -24.01
CA PRO A 535 -16.88 -7.48 -22.87
C PRO A 535 -16.22 -8.80 -22.48
N VAL A 536 -15.62 -8.86 -21.29
CA VAL A 536 -15.09 -10.12 -20.75
C VAL A 536 -16.24 -11.12 -20.73
N TYR A 537 -16.10 -12.20 -21.50
CA TYR A 537 -17.12 -13.23 -21.58
C TYR A 537 -17.31 -13.86 -20.18
N LEU A 538 -18.56 -14.25 -19.87
CA LEU A 538 -19.03 -14.73 -18.57
C LEU A 538 -18.17 -15.83 -17.89
N GLU A 539 -17.27 -16.48 -18.65
CA GLU A 539 -16.51 -17.65 -18.23
C GLU A 539 -15.00 -17.40 -18.01
N ASP A 540 -14.48 -16.23 -18.36
CA ASP A 540 -13.05 -15.91 -18.30
C ASP A 540 -12.58 -15.42 -16.92
N PHE A 541 -11.27 -15.48 -16.70
CA PHE A 541 -10.60 -14.85 -15.56
C PHE A 541 -9.96 -13.55 -16.01
N ILE A 542 -9.94 -12.57 -15.10
CA ILE A 542 -9.35 -11.27 -15.35
C ILE A 542 -8.03 -11.20 -14.60
N LEU A 543 -6.93 -11.22 -15.36
CA LEU A 543 -5.58 -11.07 -14.86
C LEU A 543 -5.09 -9.64 -15.08
N SER A 544 -3.95 -9.32 -14.48
CA SER A 544 -3.16 -8.17 -14.85
C SER A 544 -1.85 -8.62 -15.50
N LYS A 545 -0.98 -7.66 -15.79
CA LYS A 545 0.33 -7.91 -16.36
C LYS A 545 1.37 -7.04 -15.67
N THR A 546 2.62 -7.45 -15.80
CA THR A 546 3.77 -6.58 -15.58
C THR A 546 4.83 -6.78 -16.67
N VAL A 547 5.77 -5.85 -16.77
CA VAL A 547 6.90 -5.93 -17.68
C VAL A 547 8.17 -5.67 -16.87
N LEU A 548 8.99 -6.69 -16.72
CA LEU A 548 10.26 -6.62 -16.05
C LEU A 548 11.32 -6.12 -17.03
N SER A 549 11.74 -4.86 -16.86
CA SER A 549 12.73 -4.23 -17.72
C SER A 549 14.15 -4.61 -17.30
N ARG A 550 15.11 -4.60 -18.24
CA ARG A 550 16.53 -4.73 -17.91
C ARG A 550 17.03 -3.60 -17.02
N GLN A 551 16.45 -2.41 -17.14
CA GLN A 551 16.80 -1.29 -16.30
C GLN A 551 16.45 -1.55 -14.83
N ASP A 552 15.43 -2.36 -14.52
CA ASP A 552 14.93 -2.49 -13.15
C ASP A 552 15.18 -3.87 -12.53
N TYR A 553 15.33 -4.92 -13.36
CA TYR A 553 15.32 -6.32 -12.92
C TYR A 553 16.39 -7.21 -13.60
N ASP A 554 17.52 -6.67 -14.07
CA ASP A 554 18.51 -7.43 -14.88
C ASP A 554 18.89 -8.79 -14.25
N GLU A 555 19.36 -8.78 -13.00
CA GLU A 555 19.81 -10.01 -12.31
C GLU A 555 18.66 -10.99 -12.05
N ALA A 556 17.54 -10.50 -11.52
CA ALA A 556 16.35 -11.31 -11.27
C ALA A 556 15.83 -11.99 -12.55
N VAL A 557 15.78 -11.27 -13.67
CA VAL A 557 15.30 -11.80 -14.95
C VAL A 557 16.26 -12.84 -15.50
N ARG A 558 17.58 -12.64 -15.43
CA ARG A 558 18.56 -13.66 -15.86
C ARG A 558 18.37 -14.98 -15.11
N GLY A 559 18.05 -14.92 -13.82
CA GLY A 559 17.68 -16.10 -13.03
C GLY A 559 16.48 -16.86 -13.61
N ILE A 560 15.46 -16.15 -14.10
CA ILE A 560 14.29 -16.75 -14.76
C ILE A 560 14.68 -17.34 -16.13
N LEU A 561 15.40 -16.59 -16.96
CA LEU A 561 15.77 -17.03 -18.31
C LEU A 561 16.59 -18.33 -18.29
N LYS A 562 17.46 -18.47 -17.28
CA LYS A 562 18.19 -19.72 -17.04
C LYS A 562 17.28 -20.92 -16.75
N ARG A 563 16.18 -20.72 -16.01
CA ARG A 563 15.16 -21.77 -15.77
C ARG A 563 14.35 -22.11 -17.03
N LEU A 564 14.19 -21.12 -17.93
CA LEU A 564 13.51 -21.28 -19.21
C LEU A 564 14.43 -21.81 -20.33
N ASP A 565 15.73 -21.97 -20.07
CA ASP A 565 16.72 -22.34 -21.09
C ASP A 565 16.77 -21.35 -22.27
N ILE A 566 16.49 -20.07 -21.97
CA ILE A 566 16.59 -18.94 -22.90
C ILE A 566 18.00 -18.32 -22.77
N PRO A 567 18.76 -18.16 -23.87
CA PRO A 567 20.13 -17.64 -23.80
C PRO A 567 20.18 -16.14 -23.49
N ASP A 568 21.22 -15.71 -22.78
CA ASP A 568 21.45 -14.30 -22.39
C ASP A 568 21.53 -13.31 -23.57
N SER A 569 21.80 -13.80 -24.79
CA SER A 569 21.76 -12.99 -26.01
C SER A 569 20.37 -12.44 -26.30
N GLU A 570 19.32 -13.23 -26.05
CA GLU A 570 17.92 -12.82 -26.22
C GLU A 570 17.53 -11.69 -25.28
N TRP A 571 18.03 -11.75 -24.04
CA TRP A 571 17.83 -10.70 -23.05
C TRP A 571 18.49 -9.40 -23.45
N THR A 572 19.70 -9.49 -23.99
CA THR A 572 20.44 -8.32 -24.47
C THR A 572 19.70 -7.63 -25.62
N GLN A 573 19.03 -8.39 -26.49
CA GLN A 573 18.26 -7.86 -27.61
C GLN A 573 16.88 -7.32 -27.20
N THR A 574 16.12 -8.09 -26.42
CA THR A 574 14.72 -7.77 -26.10
C THR A 574 14.61 -6.78 -24.93
N SER A 575 15.47 -6.91 -23.92
CA SER A 575 15.55 -6.05 -22.72
C SER A 575 14.26 -5.91 -21.87
N GLU A 576 13.23 -6.72 -22.15
CA GLU A 576 12.01 -6.79 -21.35
C GLU A 576 11.43 -8.21 -21.29
N LEU A 577 10.86 -8.58 -20.15
CA LEU A 577 10.14 -9.82 -19.93
C LEU A 577 8.70 -9.50 -19.55
N PHE A 578 7.74 -9.95 -20.35
CA PHE A 578 6.32 -9.76 -20.12
C PHE A 578 5.77 -10.92 -19.27
N VAL A 579 5.06 -10.58 -18.20
CA VAL A 579 4.62 -11.55 -17.19
C VAL A 579 3.13 -11.37 -16.89
N LEU A 580 2.41 -12.48 -16.74
CA LEU A 580 1.03 -12.48 -16.24
C LEU A 580 1.05 -12.35 -14.73
N ARG A 581 0.20 -11.48 -14.20
CA ARG A 581 0.14 -11.19 -12.78
C ARG A 581 -1.25 -11.41 -12.23
N SER A 582 -1.29 -12.12 -11.10
CA SER A 582 -2.46 -12.34 -10.28
C SER A 582 -2.33 -11.64 -8.92
N CYS A 583 -3.22 -10.71 -8.61
CA CYS A 583 -3.33 -10.09 -7.29
C CYS A 583 -4.51 -10.71 -6.52
N MET A 584 -4.24 -11.64 -5.62
CA MET A 584 -5.26 -12.44 -4.92
C MET A 584 -5.84 -11.66 -3.73
N MET A 585 -6.63 -10.62 -3.97
CA MET A 585 -7.29 -9.88 -2.88
C MET A 585 -8.64 -10.49 -2.47
N THR A 586 -9.21 -11.39 -3.26
CA THR A 586 -10.47 -12.03 -2.92
C THR A 586 -10.30 -12.98 -1.72
N PRO A 587 -11.15 -12.88 -0.69
CA PRO A 587 -11.11 -13.81 0.43
C PRO A 587 -11.91 -15.10 0.18
N TYR A 588 -12.47 -15.28 -1.02
CA TYR A 588 -13.42 -16.37 -1.32
C TYR A 588 -12.76 -17.64 -1.86
N LEU A 589 -11.48 -17.59 -2.25
CA LEU A 589 -10.76 -18.71 -2.86
C LEU A 589 -9.91 -19.50 -1.84
N THR A 590 -10.48 -19.77 -0.66
CA THR A 590 -9.73 -20.40 0.45
C THR A 590 -10.28 -21.75 0.91
N SER A 591 -11.51 -22.11 0.52
CA SER A 591 -12.03 -23.46 0.74
C SER A 591 -11.58 -24.38 -0.40
N ASN A 592 -11.29 -25.66 -0.11
CA ASN A 592 -10.88 -26.61 -1.15
C ASN A 592 -11.93 -26.70 -2.26
N GLN A 593 -13.21 -26.84 -1.90
CA GLN A 593 -14.29 -26.96 -2.88
C GLN A 593 -14.39 -25.73 -3.81
N THR A 594 -14.37 -24.52 -3.25
CA THR A 594 -14.48 -23.29 -4.05
C THR A 594 -13.21 -23.08 -4.87
N PHE A 595 -12.03 -23.29 -4.28
CA PHE A 595 -10.77 -23.16 -5.01
C PHE A 595 -10.70 -24.14 -6.19
N ASP A 596 -10.99 -25.43 -5.98
CA ASP A 596 -10.92 -26.46 -7.02
C ASP A 596 -11.87 -26.18 -8.18
N GLU A 597 -13.08 -25.67 -7.88
CA GLU A 597 -14.05 -25.29 -8.90
C GLU A 597 -13.52 -24.12 -9.77
N TYR A 598 -13.00 -23.07 -9.15
CA TYR A 598 -12.45 -21.92 -9.86
C TYR A 598 -11.14 -22.25 -10.58
N TRP A 599 -10.29 -23.09 -9.99
CA TRP A 599 -9.08 -23.59 -10.60
C TRP A 599 -9.37 -24.42 -11.86
N SER A 600 -10.36 -25.33 -11.81
CA SER A 600 -10.80 -26.08 -12.99
C SER A 600 -11.29 -25.15 -14.10
N LYS A 601 -12.05 -24.10 -13.75
CA LYS A 601 -12.51 -23.09 -14.70
C LYS A 601 -11.34 -22.28 -15.27
N PHE A 602 -10.35 -21.93 -14.46
CA PHE A 602 -9.15 -21.22 -14.88
C PHE A 602 -8.36 -22.03 -15.90
N CYS A 603 -8.11 -23.30 -15.61
CA CYS A 603 -7.42 -24.21 -16.54
C CYS A 603 -8.16 -24.33 -17.87
N LYS A 604 -9.50 -24.48 -17.85
CA LYS A 604 -10.31 -24.53 -19.07
C LYS A 604 -10.22 -23.25 -19.90
N ALA A 605 -10.25 -22.08 -19.25
CA ALA A 605 -10.08 -20.79 -19.92
C ALA A 605 -8.70 -20.67 -20.57
N LEU A 606 -7.64 -21.02 -19.82
CA LEU A 606 -6.26 -21.00 -20.29
C LEU A 606 -6.06 -21.94 -21.50
N THR A 607 -6.52 -23.18 -21.42
CA THR A 607 -6.47 -24.14 -22.55
C THR A 607 -7.20 -23.61 -23.79
N ARG A 608 -8.37 -22.99 -23.62
CA ARG A 608 -9.11 -22.38 -24.74
C ARG A 608 -8.31 -21.24 -25.38
N HIS A 609 -7.70 -20.37 -24.60
CA HIS A 609 -6.89 -19.27 -25.14
C HIS A 609 -5.61 -19.77 -25.80
N LEU A 610 -4.95 -20.79 -25.25
CA LEU A 610 -3.79 -21.43 -25.88
C LEU A 610 -4.15 -22.06 -27.23
N LYS A 611 -5.31 -22.73 -27.34
CA LYS A 611 -5.81 -23.26 -28.62
C LYS A 611 -6.03 -22.13 -29.63
N GLN A 612 -6.63 -21.02 -29.22
CA GLN A 612 -6.79 -19.84 -30.08
C GLN A 612 -5.44 -19.25 -30.52
N TYR A 613 -4.47 -19.18 -29.61
CA TYR A 613 -3.11 -18.72 -29.92
C TYR A 613 -2.46 -19.56 -31.02
N LEU A 614 -2.55 -20.89 -30.93
CA LEU A 614 -1.98 -21.80 -31.92
C LEU A 614 -2.61 -21.62 -33.30
N ILE A 615 -3.93 -21.39 -33.35
CA ILE A 615 -4.65 -21.12 -34.61
C ILE A 615 -4.21 -19.78 -35.21
N GLU A 616 -4.23 -18.71 -34.41
CA GLU A 616 -3.92 -17.35 -34.88
C GLU A 616 -2.44 -17.16 -35.24
N SER A 617 -1.56 -17.94 -34.61
CA SER A 617 -0.12 -17.95 -34.90
C SER A 617 0.27 -18.91 -36.03
N GLY A 618 -0.68 -19.68 -36.58
CA GLY A 618 -0.46 -20.58 -37.71
C GLY A 618 0.22 -21.91 -37.37
N PHE A 619 0.31 -22.27 -36.08
CA PHE A 619 0.83 -23.58 -35.65
C PHE A 619 -0.12 -24.74 -35.99
N ILE A 620 -1.43 -24.47 -36.02
CA ILE A 620 -2.48 -25.42 -36.42
C ILE A 620 -3.48 -24.75 -37.37
N ARG A 621 -4.05 -25.51 -38.31
CA ARG A 621 -5.10 -25.01 -39.23
C ARG A 621 -6.47 -25.07 -38.56
N HIS A 622 -7.37 -24.14 -38.90
CA HIS A 622 -8.79 -24.26 -38.56
C HIS A 622 -9.33 -25.58 -39.12
N SER A 623 -9.71 -26.51 -38.23
CA SER A 623 -10.49 -27.71 -38.55
C SER A 623 -11.97 -27.40 -38.60
#